data_AF-A0A3C2B300-F1
#
_entry.id   AF-A0A3C2B300-F1
#
_cell.length_a   1.000
_cell.length_b   1.000
_cell.length_c   1.000
_cell.angle_alpha   90.00
_cell.angle_beta   90.00
_cell.angle_gamma   90.00
#
_symmetry.space_group_name_H-M   'P 1'
#
loop_
_entity.id
_entity.type
_entity.pdbx_description
1 polymer ?
#
loop_
_entity_poly.entity_id
_entity_poly.type
_entity_poly.pdbx_seq_one_letter_code
_entity_poly.pdbx_strand_id
1 'polypeptide(L)'
;MHLRPIINAVESALTAQGAVAGGDPAVEEAIEHLVRATGPALRQAALDLAEQAAAEVRAQLADRTVDVVLVDGEPSLRITDAPPSSDPSNEDLDARITLRITPSLKSLVEDAAEAAGASVNGWVLDALSKRANKASGNRGFRTTDSFDL
;
A
#
# COMPACT_ATOMS: atom_id res chain seq x y z
N MET A 1 -4.30 19.64 1.06
CA MET A 1 -5.69 20.02 0.70
C MET A 1 -6.31 20.61 1.96
N HIS A 2 -6.64 21.90 1.98
CA HIS A 2 -7.12 22.50 3.23
C HIS A 2 -8.62 22.17 3.41
N LEU A 3 -8.96 21.14 4.20
CA LEU A 3 -10.36 20.77 4.47
C LEU A 3 -11.02 21.69 5.50
N ARG A 4 -10.25 22.22 6.46
CA ARG A 4 -10.75 23.13 7.49
C ARG A 4 -11.54 24.34 6.94
N PRO A 5 -11.06 25.10 5.94
CA PRO A 5 -11.84 26.21 5.39
C PRO A 5 -13.13 25.77 4.69
N ILE A 6 -13.16 24.59 4.08
CA ILE A 6 -14.37 24.05 3.43
C ILE A 6 -15.42 23.70 4.49
N ILE A 7 -15.00 22.99 5.54
CA ILE A 7 -15.87 22.62 6.67
C ILE A 7 -16.42 23.90 7.33
N ASN A 8 -15.55 24.87 7.63
CA ASN A 8 -15.96 26.15 8.22
C ASN A 8 -16.96 26.91 7.34
N ALA A 9 -16.82 26.85 6.01
CA ALA A 9 -17.76 27.48 5.09
C ALA A 9 -19.14 26.82 5.14
N VAL A 10 -19.20 25.48 5.23
CA VAL A 10 -20.46 24.74 5.38
C VAL A 10 -21.13 25.05 6.72
N GLU A 11 -20.38 25.03 7.82
CA GLU A 11 -20.89 25.38 9.15
C GLU A 11 -21.43 26.82 9.17
N SER A 12 -20.66 27.77 8.62
CA SER A 12 -21.09 29.18 8.52
C SER A 12 -22.34 29.34 7.67
N ALA A 13 -22.46 28.59 6.58
CA ALA A 13 -23.65 28.61 5.73
C ALA A 13 -24.88 28.08 6.48
N LEU A 14 -24.74 26.99 7.25
CA LEU A 14 -25.82 26.44 8.07
C LEU A 14 -26.28 27.44 9.14
N THR A 15 -25.35 28.08 9.84
CA THR A 15 -25.68 29.13 10.83
C THR A 15 -26.37 30.34 10.16
N ALA A 16 -25.89 30.76 8.99
CA ALA A 16 -26.49 31.87 8.26
C ALA A 16 -27.93 31.58 7.82
N GLN A 17 -28.27 30.33 7.47
CA GLN A 17 -29.65 29.94 7.16
C GLN A 17 -30.58 30.05 8.38
N GLY A 18 -30.06 29.81 9.59
CA GLY A 18 -30.80 30.00 10.84
C GLY A 18 -31.25 31.43 11.08
N ALA A 19 -30.37 32.40 10.81
CA ALA A 19 -30.68 33.82 10.94
C ALA A 19 -31.81 34.28 10.01
N VAL A 20 -32.00 33.60 8.87
CA VAL A 20 -33.08 33.89 7.91
C VAL A 20 -34.44 33.37 8.41
N ALA A 21 -34.47 32.43 9.35
CA ALA A 21 -35.69 31.82 9.90
C ALA A 21 -36.47 32.72 10.89
N GLY A 22 -36.13 34.01 10.99
CA GLY A 22 -36.91 35.00 11.73
C GLY A 22 -36.49 35.24 13.19
N GLY A 23 -35.32 34.73 13.61
CA GLY A 23 -34.74 35.01 14.93
C GLY A 23 -35.42 34.26 16.09
N ASP A 24 -36.01 33.10 15.83
CA ASP A 24 -36.53 32.23 16.88
C ASP A 24 -35.34 31.60 17.66
N PRO A 25 -35.19 31.88 18.97
CA PRO A 25 -34.09 31.35 19.77
C PRO A 25 -34.08 29.82 19.83
N ALA A 26 -35.23 29.16 19.71
CA ALA A 26 -35.29 27.70 19.67
C ALA A 26 -34.70 27.13 18.37
N VAL A 27 -34.86 27.84 17.25
CA VAL A 27 -34.28 27.47 15.95
C VAL A 27 -32.78 27.70 15.93
N GLU A 28 -32.32 28.83 16.51
CA GLU A 28 -30.89 29.12 16.66
C GLU A 28 -30.19 28.04 17.51
N GLU A 29 -30.76 27.68 18.66
CA GLU A 29 -30.22 26.63 19.53
C GLU A 29 -30.20 25.25 18.83
N ALA A 30 -31.25 24.93 18.06
CA ALA A 30 -31.29 23.68 17.29
C ALA A 30 -30.20 23.63 16.21
N ILE A 31 -29.91 24.75 15.55
CA ILE A 31 -28.86 24.84 14.52
C ILE A 31 -27.48 24.74 15.14
N GLU A 32 -27.23 25.41 16.27
CA GLU A 32 -25.97 25.26 17.01
C GLU A 32 -25.71 23.81 17.44
N HIS A 33 -26.75 23.13 17.94
CA HIS A 33 -26.67 21.72 18.27
C HIS A 33 -26.39 20.85 17.04
N LEU A 34 -27.05 21.13 15.91
CA LEU A 34 -26.86 20.40 14.67
C LEU A 34 -25.44 20.57 14.13
N VAL A 35 -24.92 21.81 14.06
CA VAL A 35 -23.54 22.09 13.64
C VAL A 35 -22.54 21.33 14.51
N ARG A 36 -22.71 21.40 15.83
CA ARG A 36 -21.84 20.68 16.78
C ARG A 36 -21.91 19.16 16.63
N ALA A 37 -23.11 18.61 16.42
CA ALA A 37 -23.33 17.18 16.27
C ALA A 37 -22.82 16.63 14.92
N THR A 38 -22.92 17.43 13.85
CA THR A 38 -22.55 17.02 12.48
C THR A 38 -21.09 17.28 12.13
N GLY A 39 -20.39 18.17 12.84
CA GLY A 39 -18.98 18.50 12.59
C GLY A 39 -18.06 17.27 12.41
N PRO A 40 -18.09 16.25 13.31
CA PRO A 40 -17.30 15.04 13.13
C PRO A 40 -17.65 14.23 11.88
N ALA A 41 -18.94 14.08 11.57
CA ALA A 41 -19.42 13.36 10.39
C ALA A 41 -19.03 14.08 9.09
N LEU A 42 -19.12 15.41 9.07
CA LEU A 42 -18.72 16.24 7.93
C LEU A 42 -17.21 16.16 7.68
N ARG A 43 -16.41 16.14 8.75
CA ARG A 43 -14.96 15.91 8.64
C ARG A 43 -14.65 14.55 8.03
N GLN A 44 -15.33 13.50 8.48
CA GLN A 44 -15.12 12.16 7.94
C GLN A 44 -15.48 12.09 6.46
N ALA A 45 -16.65 12.61 6.08
CA ALA A 45 -17.08 12.65 4.68
C ALA A 45 -16.09 13.42 3.79
N ALA A 46 -15.48 14.49 4.31
CA ALA A 46 -14.47 15.26 3.58
C ALA A 46 -13.14 14.48 3.42
N LEU A 47 -12.77 13.63 4.38
CA LEU A 47 -11.62 12.73 4.24
C LEU A 47 -11.89 11.62 3.23
N ASP A 48 -13.07 11.00 3.28
CA ASP A 48 -13.47 9.96 2.33
C ASP A 48 -13.47 10.52 0.89
N LEU A 49 -13.98 11.74 0.70
CA LEU A 49 -13.94 12.45 -0.59
C LEU A 49 -12.49 12.71 -1.06
N ALA A 50 -11.61 13.12 -0.14
CA ALA A 50 -10.20 13.35 -0.47
C ALA A 50 -9.48 12.05 -0.87
N GLU A 51 -9.81 10.92 -0.23
CA GLU A 51 -9.27 9.61 -0.57
C GLU A 51 -9.77 9.14 -1.95
N GLN A 52 -11.06 9.29 -2.24
CA GLN A 52 -11.61 8.99 -3.56
C GLN A 52 -10.95 9.83 -4.66
N ALA A 53 -10.79 11.13 -4.44
CA ALA A 53 -10.10 12.02 -5.37
C ALA A 53 -8.64 11.63 -5.56
N ALA A 54 -7.92 11.26 -4.49
CA ALA A 54 -6.55 10.78 -4.58
C ALA A 54 -6.44 9.49 -5.40
N ALA A 55 -7.38 8.55 -5.21
CA ALA A 55 -7.44 7.31 -5.98
C ALA A 55 -7.68 7.56 -7.48
N GLU A 56 -8.57 8.51 -7.81
CA GLU A 56 -8.83 8.91 -9.20
C GLU A 56 -7.60 9.52 -9.86
N VAL A 57 -6.91 10.43 -9.16
CA VAL A 57 -5.66 11.03 -9.68
C VAL A 57 -4.56 9.97 -9.80
N ARG A 58 -4.44 9.06 -8.82
CA ARG A 58 -3.50 7.93 -8.87
C ARG A 58 -3.74 7.05 -10.11
N ALA A 59 -5.00 6.78 -10.46
CA ALA A 59 -5.34 5.99 -11.65
C ALA A 59 -4.93 6.66 -12.98
N GLN A 60 -4.73 7.98 -12.98
CA GLN A 60 -4.29 8.74 -14.15
C GLN A 60 -2.76 8.86 -14.25
N LEU A 61 -2.01 8.44 -13.23
CA LEU A 61 -0.56 8.52 -13.17
C LEU A 61 0.05 7.12 -13.12
N ALA A 62 0.75 6.72 -14.19
CA ALA A 62 1.29 5.36 -14.32
C ALA A 62 2.57 5.12 -13.51
N ASP A 63 3.34 6.18 -13.25
CA ASP A 63 4.68 6.15 -12.65
C ASP A 63 4.74 6.86 -11.28
N ARG A 64 3.59 7.25 -10.73
CA ARG A 64 3.47 7.99 -9.48
C ARG A 64 2.36 7.41 -8.61
N THR A 65 2.61 7.38 -7.30
CA THR A 65 1.56 7.13 -6.30
C THR A 65 1.10 8.46 -5.71
N VAL A 66 -0.22 8.59 -5.52
CA VAL A 66 -0.83 9.73 -4.84
C VAL A 66 -1.48 9.23 -3.57
N ASP A 67 -1.09 9.78 -2.43
CA ASP A 67 -1.59 9.41 -1.11
C ASP A 67 -2.13 10.60 -0.34
N VAL A 68 -3.13 10.37 0.50
CA VAL A 68 -3.60 11.35 1.47
C VAL A 68 -2.82 11.15 2.78
N VAL A 69 -2.03 12.13 3.17
CA VAL A 69 -1.24 12.12 4.42
C VAL A 69 -1.69 13.23 5.35
N LEU A 70 -1.62 13.01 6.66
CA LEU A 70 -1.86 14.06 7.64
C LEU A 70 -0.54 14.76 7.98
N VAL A 71 -0.51 16.08 7.84
CA VAL A 71 0.60 16.97 8.24
C VAL A 71 0.03 17.98 9.22
N ASP A 72 0.55 18.00 10.45
CA ASP A 72 0.05 18.88 11.53
C ASP A 72 -1.47 18.75 11.78
N GLY A 73 -2.01 17.54 11.56
CA GLY A 73 -3.44 17.24 11.71
C GLY A 73 -4.32 17.71 10.54
N GLU A 74 -3.72 18.22 9.46
CA GLU A 74 -4.39 18.62 8.23
C GLU A 74 -4.08 17.64 7.08
N PRO A 75 -5.07 17.24 6.28
CA PRO A 75 -4.84 16.35 5.15
C PRO A 75 -4.11 17.03 3.99
N SER A 76 -3.14 16.34 3.42
CA SER A 76 -2.36 16.78 2.28
C SER A 76 -2.22 15.65 1.27
N LEU A 77 -2.23 16.00 -0.02
CA LEU A 77 -1.87 15.06 -1.06
C LEU A 77 -0.35 15.00 -1.14
N ARG A 78 0.19 13.78 -1.11
CA ARG A 78 1.60 13.50 -1.34
C ARG A 78 1.70 12.69 -2.62
N ILE A 79 2.58 13.15 -3.51
CA ILE A 79 2.90 12.44 -4.74
C ILE A 79 4.31 11.88 -4.56
N THR A 80 4.48 10.58 -4.78
CA THR A 80 5.78 9.92 -4.78
C THR A 80 5.93 9.08 -6.03
N ASP A 81 7.17 8.72 -6.35
CA ASP A 81 7.45 7.79 -7.43
C ASP A 81 6.81 6.44 -7.11
N ALA A 82 6.06 5.88 -8.06
CA ALA A 82 5.53 4.53 -7.87
C ALA A 82 6.70 3.54 -7.82
N PRO A 83 6.68 2.57 -6.89
CA PRO A 83 7.68 1.51 -6.92
C PRO A 83 7.63 0.84 -8.31
N PRO A 84 8.79 0.46 -8.88
CA PRO A 84 8.80 -0.23 -10.16
C PRO A 84 7.86 -1.44 -10.06
N SER A 85 6.91 -1.54 -10.99
CA SER A 85 6.03 -2.71 -11.09
C SER A 85 6.90 -3.96 -11.16
N SER A 86 6.78 -4.83 -10.17
CA SER A 86 7.53 -6.09 -10.09
C SER A 86 7.09 -6.97 -11.26
N ASP A 87 7.79 -6.87 -12.38
CA ASP A 87 7.76 -7.87 -13.42
C ASP A 87 8.28 -9.16 -12.76
N PRO A 88 7.57 -10.32 -12.79
CA PRO A 88 8.03 -11.55 -12.13
C PRO A 88 9.36 -12.09 -12.66
N SER A 89 9.92 -11.45 -13.69
CA SER A 89 11.25 -11.68 -14.25
C SER A 89 12.39 -11.00 -13.48
N ASN A 90 12.07 -10.05 -12.60
CA ASN A 90 13.01 -9.36 -11.72
C ASN A 90 12.46 -9.42 -10.29
N GLU A 91 12.51 -10.61 -9.68
CA GLU A 91 12.53 -10.66 -8.22
C GLU A 91 13.78 -9.90 -7.77
N ASP A 92 13.60 -8.67 -7.28
CA ASP A 92 14.60 -8.05 -6.42
C ASP A 92 14.97 -9.09 -5.36
N LEU A 93 16.27 -9.33 -5.15
CA LEU A 93 16.80 -10.35 -4.24
C LEU A 93 16.54 -9.97 -2.76
N ASP A 94 15.28 -9.71 -2.41
CA ASP A 94 14.81 -9.23 -1.11
C ASP A 94 14.67 -10.39 -0.09
N ALA A 95 14.67 -11.63 -0.59
CA ALA A 95 14.69 -12.82 0.25
C ALA A 95 16.10 -13.08 0.83
N ARG A 96 16.26 -12.88 2.14
CA ARG A 96 17.52 -13.15 2.87
C ARG A 96 17.48 -14.47 3.63
N ILE A 97 18.48 -15.32 3.40
CA ILE A 97 18.68 -16.58 4.15
C ILE A 97 19.98 -16.47 4.97
N THR A 98 19.92 -16.80 6.26
CA THR A 98 21.12 -16.95 7.12
C THR A 98 21.30 -18.42 7.47
N LEU A 99 22.40 -19.03 7.01
CA LEU A 99 22.69 -20.45 7.22
C LEU A 99 23.88 -20.64 8.17
N ARG A 100 23.76 -21.57 9.12
CA ARG A 100 24.88 -22.00 9.97
C ARG A 100 25.42 -23.30 9.40
N ILE A 101 26.69 -23.30 9.00
CA ILE A 101 27.39 -24.45 8.42
C ILE A 101 28.64 -24.79 9.21
N THR A 102 29.16 -26.01 9.02
CA THR A 102 30.45 -26.41 9.58
C THR A 102 31.61 -25.67 8.89
N PRO A 103 32.77 -25.51 9.56
CA PRO A 103 33.94 -24.85 8.97
C PRO A 103 34.47 -25.57 7.71
N SER A 104 34.38 -26.90 7.70
CA SER A 104 34.77 -27.72 6.54
C SER A 104 33.90 -27.46 5.32
N LEU A 105 32.58 -27.32 5.52
CA LEU A 105 31.66 -27.03 4.42
C LEU A 105 31.84 -25.61 3.89
N LYS A 106 32.14 -24.64 4.75
CA LYS A 106 32.47 -23.28 4.32
C LYS A 106 33.68 -23.26 3.37
N SER A 107 34.76 -23.95 3.75
CA SER A 107 36.00 -24.00 2.95
C SER A 107 35.75 -24.64 1.58
N LEU A 108 35.02 -25.76 1.55
CA LEU A 108 34.66 -26.43 0.29
C LEU A 108 33.84 -25.55 -0.66
N VAL A 109 32.95 -24.71 -0.12
CA VAL A 109 32.14 -23.78 -0.92
C VAL A 109 32.98 -22.63 -1.46
N GLU A 110 33.91 -22.10 -0.67
CA GLU A 110 34.84 -21.05 -1.10
C GLU A 110 35.75 -21.54 -2.24
N ASP A 111 36.36 -22.72 -2.09
CA ASP A 111 37.20 -23.34 -3.13
C ASP A 111 36.42 -23.61 -4.43
N ALA A 112 35.18 -24.11 -4.32
CA ALA A 112 34.34 -24.42 -5.47
C ALA A 112 33.86 -23.15 -6.19
N ALA A 113 33.61 -22.07 -5.47
CA ALA A 113 33.26 -20.78 -6.04
C ALA A 113 34.45 -20.14 -6.77
N GLU A 114 35.65 -20.22 -6.18
CA GLU A 114 36.90 -19.74 -6.80
C GLU A 114 37.21 -20.50 -8.08
N ALA A 115 37.13 -21.83 -8.07
CA ALA A 115 37.32 -22.67 -9.26
C ALA A 115 36.31 -22.37 -10.38
N ALA A 116 35.10 -21.92 -10.02
CA ALA A 116 34.06 -21.53 -10.97
C ALA A 116 34.15 -20.05 -11.41
N GLY A 117 35.10 -19.27 -10.88
CA GLY A 117 35.22 -17.83 -11.17
C GLY A 117 34.01 -17.01 -10.71
N ALA A 118 33.26 -17.50 -9.73
CA ALA A 118 32.03 -16.90 -9.25
C ALA A 118 32.18 -16.43 -7.80
N SER A 119 31.35 -15.47 -7.38
CA SER A 119 31.23 -15.18 -5.95
C SER A 119 30.59 -16.35 -5.22
N VAL A 120 30.92 -16.53 -3.94
CA VAL A 120 30.30 -17.57 -3.09
C VAL A 120 28.77 -17.49 -3.15
N ASN A 121 28.21 -16.29 -3.08
CA ASN A 121 26.75 -16.09 -3.15
C ASN A 121 26.19 -16.53 -4.52
N GLY A 122 26.85 -16.15 -5.63
CA GLY A 122 26.41 -16.53 -6.97
C GLY A 122 26.51 -18.04 -7.21
N TRP A 123 27.58 -18.67 -6.73
CA TRP A 123 27.78 -20.11 -6.83
C TRP A 123 26.74 -20.89 -6.01
N VAL A 124 26.46 -20.45 -4.78
CA VAL A 124 25.43 -21.07 -3.92
C VAL A 124 24.03 -20.92 -4.55
N LEU A 125 23.73 -19.75 -5.11
CA LEU A 125 22.45 -19.51 -5.78
C LEU A 125 22.26 -20.44 -6.97
N ASP A 126 23.27 -20.56 -7.85
CA ASP A 126 23.23 -21.47 -9.00
C ASP A 126 23.06 -22.95 -8.58
N ALA A 127 23.80 -23.38 -7.55
CA ALA A 127 23.69 -24.73 -7.01
C ALA A 127 22.29 -25.04 -6.43
N LEU A 128 21.68 -24.08 -5.73
CA LEU A 128 20.33 -24.20 -5.19
C LEU A 128 19.28 -24.20 -6.31
N SER A 129 19.36 -23.27 -7.27
CA SER A 129 18.44 -23.18 -8.40
C SER A 129 18.44 -24.46 -9.25
N LYS A 130 19.62 -25.03 -9.55
CA LYS A 130 19.74 -26.31 -10.27
C LYS A 130 19.01 -27.45 -9.56
N ARG A 131 19.09 -27.53 -8.23
CA ARG A 131 18.39 -28.58 -7.46
C ARG A 131 16.90 -28.32 -7.31
N ALA A 132 16.50 -27.08 -7.06
CA ALA A 132 15.10 -26.68 -6.92
C ALA A 132 14.31 -26.92 -8.21
N ASN A 133 14.87 -26.52 -9.36
CA ASN A 133 14.24 -26.71 -10.67
C ASN A 133 14.16 -28.19 -11.07
N LYS A 134 15.15 -29.02 -10.70
CA LYS A 134 15.08 -30.48 -10.93
C LYS A 134 13.94 -31.15 -10.14
N ALA A 135 13.65 -30.66 -8.94
CA ALA A 135 12.59 -31.20 -8.09
C ALA A 135 11.17 -30.82 -8.55
N SER A 136 11.00 -29.72 -9.30
CA SER A 136 9.70 -29.36 -9.87
C SER A 136 9.37 -30.20 -11.12
N GLY A 137 10.36 -30.46 -11.97
CA GLY A 137 10.19 -31.28 -13.19
C GLY A 137 9.84 -32.75 -12.94
N ASN A 138 10.16 -33.28 -11.75
CA ASN A 138 9.92 -34.69 -11.40
C ASN A 138 8.54 -34.95 -10.75
N ARG A 139 7.69 -33.91 -10.58
CA ARG A 139 6.41 -34.00 -9.87
C ARG A 139 5.18 -34.19 -10.78
N GLY A 140 5.39 -34.60 -12.03
CA GLY A 140 4.34 -35.00 -12.96
C GLY A 140 3.80 -36.40 -12.67
N PHE A 141 3.17 -36.61 -11.51
CA PHE A 141 2.37 -37.82 -11.28
C PHE A 141 1.00 -37.61 -11.93
N ARG A 142 0.73 -38.36 -12.99
CA ARG A 142 -0.57 -38.45 -13.67
C ARG A 142 -1.59 -39.07 -12.70
N THR A 143 -2.49 -38.26 -12.14
CA THR A 143 -3.79 -38.75 -11.69
C THR A 143 -4.74 -38.66 -12.88
N THR A 144 -4.88 -39.76 -13.62
CA THR A 144 -6.07 -39.99 -14.44
C THR A 144 -7.11 -40.64 -13.53
N ASP A 145 -7.93 -39.85 -12.87
CA ASP A 145 -9.19 -40.38 -12.36
C ASP A 145 -10.13 -40.55 -13.56
N SER A 146 -10.31 -41.81 -13.95
CA SER A 146 -11.36 -42.22 -14.86
C SER A 146 -12.68 -42.10 -14.10
N PHE A 147 -13.48 -41.10 -14.46
CA PHE A 147 -14.88 -41.03 -14.04
C PHE A 147 -15.68 -42.06 -14.86
N ASP A 148 -16.13 -43.12 -14.19
CA ASP A 148 -17.23 -43.95 -14.70
C ASP A 148 -18.58 -43.38 -14.23
N LEU A 149 -19.57 -43.48 -15.12
CA LEU A 149 -20.94 -42.95 -15.07
C LEU A 149 -21.81 -43.49 -13.93
#